data_AF-A0A1H0GHR5-F1
#
_entry.id   AF-A0A1H0GHR5-F1
#
_cell.length_a   1.000
_cell.length_b   1.000
_cell.length_c   1.000
_cell.angle_alpha   90.00
_cell.angle_beta   90.00
_cell.angle_gamma   90.00
#
_symmetry.space_group_name_H-M   'P 1'
#
loop_
_entity.id
_entity.type
_entity.pdbx_description
1 polymer ?
#
loop_
_entity_poly.entity_id
_entity_poly.type
_entity_poly.pdbx_seq_one_letter_code
_entity_poly.pdbx_strand_id
1 'polypeptide(L)'
;MEITHIRNATLIVKYADKKFLIDPMLADKGAYPPFPDSVRQDQNNPLVHLPTSLDQVMKDVDAVIVTHLHLDHFDEAAKKVLPKDMKMFVQNAEDAAEVNNSVFKMLKCLQKTQAFMASN
;
A
#
# COMPACT_ATOMS: atom_id res chain seq x y z
N MET A 1 -17.87 8.01 -6.28
CA MET A 1 -16.92 7.02 -5.72
C MET A 1 -16.59 6.02 -6.80
N GLU A 2 -15.32 5.72 -7.01
CA GLU A 2 -14.83 4.73 -7.97
C GLU A 2 -13.80 3.86 -7.26
N ILE A 3 -13.91 2.53 -7.38
CA ILE A 3 -12.94 1.58 -6.84
C ILE A 3 -12.37 0.79 -8.00
N THR A 4 -11.05 0.74 -8.11
CA THR A 4 -10.33 -0.15 -9.02
C THR A 4 -9.56 -1.17 -8.21
N HIS A 5 -9.85 -2.46 -8.42
CA HIS A 5 -9.05 -3.54 -7.86
C HIS A 5 -7.76 -3.71 -8.66
N ILE A 6 -6.63 -3.84 -7.96
CA ILE A 6 -5.32 -4.07 -8.59
C ILE A 6 -4.92 -5.54 -8.45
N ARG A 7 -4.66 -6.00 -7.23
CA ARG A 7 -4.22 -7.38 -6.92
C ARG A 7 -4.27 -7.58 -5.40
N ASN A 8 -4.66 -8.76 -4.93
CA ASN A 8 -4.82 -9.03 -3.48
C ASN A 8 -5.68 -7.95 -2.80
N ALA A 9 -5.21 -7.35 -1.70
CA ALA A 9 -5.83 -6.22 -1.02
C ALA A 9 -5.48 -4.84 -1.63
N THR A 10 -4.62 -4.78 -2.66
CA THR A 10 -4.25 -3.52 -3.29
C THR A 10 -5.42 -2.95 -4.09
N LEU A 11 -5.87 -1.75 -3.71
CA LEU A 11 -6.99 -1.04 -4.33
C LEU A 11 -6.59 0.39 -4.67
N ILE A 12 -7.21 0.93 -5.71
CA ILE A 12 -7.27 2.37 -5.94
C ILE A 12 -8.69 2.83 -5.65
N VAL A 13 -8.85 3.79 -4.75
CA VAL A 13 -10.16 4.36 -4.40
C VAL A 13 -10.16 5.84 -4.73
N LYS A 14 -11.05 6.25 -5.63
CA LYS A 14 -11.35 7.67 -5.86
C LYS A 14 -12.63 8.05 -5.10
N TYR A 15 -12.49 8.99 -4.18
CA TYR A 15 -13.58 9.46 -3.34
C TYR A 15 -13.41 10.95 -3.02
N ALA A 16 -14.47 11.75 -3.22
CA ALA A 16 -14.47 13.19 -2.95
C ALA A 16 -13.23 13.92 -3.52
N ASP A 17 -12.98 13.75 -4.83
CA ASP A 17 -11.85 14.34 -5.57
C ASP A 17 -10.45 13.96 -5.04
N LYS A 18 -10.36 12.86 -4.29
CA LYS A 18 -9.11 12.27 -3.80
C LYS A 18 -8.93 10.85 -4.30
N LYS A 19 -7.69 10.52 -4.66
CA LYS A 19 -7.27 9.19 -5.09
C LYS A 19 -6.35 8.57 -4.02
N PHE A 20 -6.82 7.48 -3.43
CA PHE A 20 -6.09 6.71 -2.44
C PHE A 20 -5.56 5.41 -3.04
N LEU A 21 -4.31 5.08 -2.74
CA LEU A 21 -3.76 3.74 -2.95
C LEU A 21 -3.82 2.99 -1.62
N ILE A 22 -4.57 1.89 -1.59
CA ILE A 22 -4.80 1.08 -0.39
C ILE A 22 -3.91 -0.16 -0.46
N ASP A 23 -3.25 -0.50 0.63
CA ASP A 23 -2.48 -1.73 0.85
C ASP A 23 -1.62 -2.14 -0.36
N PRO A 24 -0.61 -1.32 -0.73
CA PRO A 24 0.21 -1.58 -1.91
C PRO A 24 1.19 -2.75 -1.70
N MET A 25 0.89 -3.88 -2.35
CA MET A 25 1.82 -4.98 -2.59
C MET A 25 2.27 -4.95 -4.06
N LEU A 26 3.43 -4.36 -4.32
CA LEU A 26 3.84 -3.92 -5.67
C LEU A 26 4.93 -4.79 -6.31
N ALA A 27 5.40 -5.84 -5.65
CA ALA A 27 6.43 -6.71 -6.20
C ALA A 27 5.99 -7.47 -7.45
N ASP A 28 6.97 -7.84 -8.27
CA ASP A 28 6.77 -8.71 -9.42
C ASP A 28 6.29 -10.11 -9.00
N LYS A 29 5.60 -10.80 -9.90
CA LYS A 29 5.12 -12.17 -9.69
C LYS A 29 6.25 -13.08 -9.20
N GLY A 30 6.02 -13.81 -8.11
CA GLY A 30 6.94 -14.80 -7.55
C GLY A 30 8.17 -14.23 -6.83
N ALA A 31 8.17 -12.94 -6.48
CA ALA A 31 9.28 -12.29 -5.79
C ALA A 31 9.56 -12.78 -4.36
N TYR A 32 8.55 -13.34 -3.69
CA TYR A 32 8.60 -13.79 -2.30
C TYR A 32 8.31 -15.28 -2.19
N PRO A 33 8.93 -16.00 -1.23
CA PRO A 33 8.52 -17.36 -0.93
C PRO A 33 7.05 -17.42 -0.46
N PRO A 34 6.42 -18.60 -0.48
CA PRO A 34 5.14 -18.80 0.20
C PRO A 34 5.30 -18.48 1.69
N PHE A 35 4.20 -18.04 2.32
CA PHE A 35 4.18 -17.91 3.77
C PHE A 35 4.37 -19.29 4.41
N PRO A 36 5.20 -19.43 5.46
CA PRO A 36 5.36 -20.69 6.18
C PRO A 36 4.00 -21.27 6.60
N ASP A 37 3.87 -22.59 6.51
CA ASP A 37 2.67 -23.35 6.90
C ASP A 37 1.37 -22.99 6.14
N SER A 38 1.45 -22.21 5.06
CA SER A 38 0.34 -22.01 4.12
C SER A 38 0.13 -23.23 3.19
N VAL A 39 -1.08 -23.38 2.63
CA VAL A 39 -1.48 -24.57 1.86
C VAL A 39 -0.63 -24.79 0.58
N ARG A 40 -0.10 -23.73 -0.04
CA ARG A 40 0.61 -23.78 -1.33
C ARG A 40 2.09 -23.46 -1.20
N GLN A 41 2.82 -24.33 -0.48
CA GLN A 41 4.27 -24.21 -0.28
C GLN A 41 5.11 -24.34 -1.57
N ASP A 42 4.49 -24.71 -2.69
CA ASP A 42 5.10 -24.82 -4.02
C ASP A 42 5.04 -23.53 -4.84
N GLN A 43 4.36 -22.48 -4.35
CA GLN A 43 4.07 -21.27 -5.12
C GLN A 43 4.62 -20.01 -4.45
N ASN A 44 5.52 -19.31 -5.15
CA ASN A 44 6.00 -18.00 -4.72
C ASN A 44 4.95 -16.91 -4.92
N ASN A 45 4.92 -15.96 -3.98
CA ASN A 45 4.02 -14.80 -4.00
C ASN A 45 4.70 -13.58 -4.63
N PRO A 46 3.93 -12.66 -5.24
CA PRO A 46 2.52 -12.79 -5.63
C PRO A 46 2.33 -13.81 -6.76
N LEU A 47 1.17 -14.46 -6.84
CA LEU A 47 0.88 -15.50 -7.85
C LEU A 47 0.67 -14.97 -9.27
N VAL A 48 0.34 -13.69 -9.41
CA VAL A 48 0.02 -13.03 -10.69
C VAL A 48 0.74 -11.69 -10.80
N HIS A 49 0.97 -11.24 -12.03
CA HIS A 49 1.52 -9.90 -12.28
C HIS A 49 0.51 -8.81 -11.90
N LEU A 50 0.99 -7.57 -11.78
CA LEU A 50 0.08 -6.42 -11.75
C LEU A 50 -0.72 -6.36 -13.06
N PRO A 51 -1.99 -5.93 -13.03
CA PRO A 51 -2.82 -5.83 -14.23
C PRO A 51 -2.46 -4.61 -15.11
N THR A 52 -1.60 -3.72 -14.62
CA THR A 52 -1.13 -2.50 -15.29
C THR A 52 0.26 -2.13 -14.79
N SER A 53 0.91 -1.13 -15.40
CA SER A 53 2.24 -0.67 -14.97
C SER A 53 2.21 0.03 -13.61
N LEU A 54 3.34 0.01 -12.91
CA LEU A 54 3.51 0.74 -11.65
C LEU A 54 3.17 2.24 -11.79
N ASP A 55 3.57 2.85 -12.90
CA ASP A 55 3.25 4.25 -13.19
C ASP A 55 1.74 4.50 -13.20
N GLN A 56 0.94 3.60 -13.79
CA GLN A 56 -0.51 3.74 -13.79
C GLN A 56 -1.14 3.50 -12.42
N VAL A 57 -0.57 2.58 -11.62
CA VAL A 57 -1.01 2.36 -10.23
C VAL A 57 -0.79 3.61 -9.38
N MET A 58 0.38 4.24 -9.50
CA MET A 58 0.79 5.38 -8.67
C MET A 58 0.35 6.75 -9.21
N LYS A 59 -0.11 6.81 -10.47
CA LYS A 59 -0.51 8.06 -11.13
C LYS A 59 -1.54 8.83 -10.29
N ASP A 60 -1.29 10.11 -10.03
CA ASP A 60 -2.21 11.04 -9.35
C ASP A 60 -2.71 10.54 -7.97
N VAL A 61 -1.93 9.69 -7.27
CA VAL A 61 -2.27 9.24 -5.91
C VAL A 61 -2.01 10.37 -4.92
N ASP A 62 -3.04 10.81 -4.19
CA ASP A 62 -2.93 11.84 -3.17
C ASP A 62 -2.35 11.32 -1.84
N ALA A 63 -2.64 10.06 -1.53
CA ALA A 63 -2.21 9.42 -0.29
C ALA A 63 -2.29 7.89 -0.37
N VAL A 64 -1.52 7.24 0.49
CA VAL A 64 -1.55 5.80 0.69
C VAL A 64 -2.18 5.49 2.04
N ILE A 65 -3.01 4.45 2.08
CA ILE A 65 -3.54 3.89 3.33
C ILE A 65 -3.01 2.47 3.45
N VAL A 66 -2.36 2.18 4.57
CA VAL A 66 -1.88 0.84 4.92
C VAL A 66 -2.65 0.37 6.15
N THR A 67 -3.45 -0.67 5.98
CA THR A 67 -4.30 -1.21 7.05
C THR A 67 -3.49 -1.88 8.14
N HIS A 68 -2.44 -2.61 7.76
CA HIS A 68 -1.44 -3.23 8.63
C HIS A 68 -0.19 -3.64 7.81
N LEU A 69 0.89 -4.04 8.47
CA LEU A 69 2.21 -4.24 7.84
C LEU A 69 2.54 -5.67 7.39
N HIS A 70 1.54 -6.54 7.22
CA HIS A 70 1.81 -7.83 6.61
C HIS A 70 2.30 -7.67 5.16
N LEU A 71 3.17 -8.58 4.73
CA LEU A 71 3.85 -8.54 3.43
C LEU A 71 2.88 -8.42 2.24
N ASP A 72 1.70 -9.02 2.32
CA ASP A 72 0.70 -9.00 1.25
C ASP A 72 -0.17 -7.73 1.22
N HIS A 73 0.06 -6.81 2.17
CA HIS A 73 -0.54 -5.47 2.25
C HIS A 73 0.50 -4.34 2.08
N PHE A 74 1.75 -4.55 2.49
CA PHE A 74 2.81 -3.55 2.33
C PHE A 74 4.18 -4.22 2.20
N ASP A 75 4.72 -4.25 0.98
CA ASP A 75 5.95 -4.98 0.66
C ASP A 75 7.18 -4.09 0.44
N GLU A 76 8.35 -4.71 0.34
CA GLU A 76 9.62 -4.00 0.10
C GLU A 76 9.62 -3.26 -1.24
N ALA A 77 8.90 -3.77 -2.24
CA ALA A 77 8.73 -3.09 -3.52
C ALA A 77 7.98 -1.77 -3.33
N ALA A 78 6.87 -1.76 -2.59
CA ALA A 78 6.13 -0.55 -2.26
C ALA A 78 6.98 0.45 -1.48
N LYS A 79 7.72 -0.01 -0.44
CA LYS A 79 8.66 0.83 0.29
C LYS A 79 9.68 1.48 -0.64
N LYS A 80 10.17 0.77 -1.65
CA LYS A 80 11.19 1.27 -2.60
C LYS A 80 10.63 2.29 -3.59
N VAL A 81 9.44 2.05 -4.16
CA VAL A 81 8.92 2.84 -5.30
C VAL A 81 8.07 4.03 -4.87
N LEU A 82 7.44 3.99 -3.69
CA LEU A 82 6.60 5.08 -3.23
C LEU A 82 7.45 6.33 -2.91
N PRO A 83 6.99 7.54 -3.31
CA PRO A 83 7.65 8.79 -2.95
C PRO A 83 7.79 8.94 -1.43
N LYS A 84 8.95 9.39 -0.96
CA LYS A 84 9.23 9.47 0.49
C LYS A 84 8.50 10.61 1.20
N ASP A 85 7.99 11.55 0.42
CA ASP A 85 7.08 12.63 0.81
C ASP A 85 5.60 12.28 0.62
N MET A 86 5.28 11.05 0.17
CA MET A 86 3.89 10.57 0.08
C MET A 86 3.22 10.63 1.45
N LYS A 87 1.97 11.13 1.47
CA LYS A 87 1.12 11.13 2.65
C LYS A 87 0.64 9.71 2.93
N MET A 88 1.04 9.16 4.06
CA MET A 88 0.78 7.79 4.47
C MET A 88 -0.16 7.78 5.69
N PHE A 89 -1.18 6.93 5.65
CA PHE A 89 -2.05 6.63 6.79
C PHE A 89 -1.86 5.20 7.23
N VAL A 90 -1.67 4.98 8.53
CA VAL A 90 -1.49 3.65 9.14
C VAL A 90 -2.45 3.47 10.33
N GLN A 91 -2.69 2.25 10.76
CA GLN A 91 -3.68 1.96 11.80
C GLN A 91 -3.30 2.46 13.21
N ASN A 92 -2.02 2.43 13.58
CA ASN A 92 -1.59 2.71 14.95
C ASN A 92 -0.14 3.25 15.00
N ALA A 93 0.30 3.60 16.21
CA ALA A 93 1.61 4.19 16.44
C ALA A 93 2.78 3.21 16.24
N GLU A 94 2.55 1.91 16.43
CA GLU A 94 3.56 0.87 16.23
C GLU A 94 3.87 0.71 14.74
N ASP A 95 2.84 0.59 13.91
CA ASP A 95 2.98 0.58 12.46
C ASP A 95 3.59 1.89 11.94
N ALA A 96 3.22 3.03 12.54
CA ALA A 96 3.83 4.31 12.18
C ALA A 96 5.33 4.35 12.49
N ALA A 97 5.74 3.80 13.64
CA ALA A 97 7.16 3.73 14.01
C ALA A 97 7.95 2.85 13.03
N GLU A 98 7.41 1.70 12.67
CA GLU A 98 8.02 0.78 11.70
C GLU A 98 8.12 1.40 10.29
N VAL A 99 7.06 2.06 9.81
CA VAL A 99 7.08 2.75 8.51
C VAL A 99 7.97 4.00 8.55
N ASN A 100 8.09 4.68 9.68
CA ASN A 100 8.98 5.84 9.84
C ASN A 100 10.46 5.42 9.80
N ASN A 101 10.80 4.26 10.37
CA ASN A 101 12.11 3.63 10.17
C ASN A 101 12.38 3.34 8.67
N SER A 102 11.32 3.31 7.84
CA SER A 102 11.34 2.99 6.41
C SER A 102 11.40 4.20 5.44
N VAL A 103 11.86 5.38 5.90
CA VAL A 103 12.18 6.58 5.08
C VAL A 103 11.00 7.53 4.76
N PHE A 104 9.75 7.23 5.15
CA PHE A 104 8.60 8.10 4.83
C PHE A 104 8.45 9.26 5.81
N LYS A 105 8.27 10.49 5.29
CA LYS A 105 8.25 11.73 6.08
C LYS A 105 6.86 12.20 6.50
N MET A 106 5.81 11.81 5.76
CA MET A 106 4.45 12.30 5.97
C MET A 106 3.51 11.18 6.47
N LEU A 107 3.76 10.69 7.68
CA LEU A 107 3.00 9.60 8.31
C LEU A 107 1.95 10.13 9.29
N LYS A 108 0.76 9.53 9.26
CA LYS A 108 -0.32 9.79 10.22
C LYS A 108 -0.97 8.49 10.68
N CYS A 109 -1.11 8.31 12.00
CA CYS A 109 -1.96 7.26 12.55
C CYS A 109 -3.44 7.66 12.35
N LEU A 110 -4.25 6.77 11.77
CA LEU A 110 -5.68 6.97 11.68
C LEU A 110 -6.31 6.93 13.07
N GLN A 111 -7.11 7.96 13.35
CA GLN A 111 -7.97 7.99 14.53
C GLN A 111 -9.36 7.48 14.16
N LYS A 112 -10.25 7.29 15.15
CA LYS A 112 -11.66 6.94 14.92
C LYS A 112 -12.34 7.84 13.88
N THR A 113 -11.95 9.12 13.85
CA THR A 113 -12.29 10.07 12.80
C THR A 113 -11.02 10.82 12.40
N GLN A 114 -10.72 10.86 11.11
CA GLN A 114 -9.60 11.63 10.57
C GLN A 114 -10.07 12.45 9.37
N ALA A 115 -9.93 13.77 9.45
CA ALA A 115 -10.18 14.63 8.30
C ALA A 115 -9.01 14.52 7.31
N PHE A 116 -9.34 14.35 6.03
CA PHE A 116 -8.39 14.49 4.93
C PHE A 116 -8.49 15.90 4.37
N MET A 117 -7.63 16.80 4.86
CA MET A 117 -7.48 18.13 4.26
C MET A 117 -6.50 18.03 3.08
N ALA A 118 -6.87 18.63 1.95
CA ALA A 118 -5.93 18.91 0.87
C ALA A 118 -4.88 19.90 1.37
N SER A 119 -3.63 19.71 0.96
CA SER A 119 -2.63 20.77 1.09
C SER A 119 -3.04 21.91 0.14
N ASN A 120 -3.08 23.15 0.64
CA ASN A 120 -3.29 24.34 -0.18
C ASN A 120 -2.19 24.52 -1.22
#